data_AF-A0A8I0FE25-F1
#
_entry.id   AF-A0A8I0FE25-F1
#
_cell.length_a   1.000
_cell.length_b   1.000
_cell.length_c   1.000
_cell.angle_alpha   90.00
_cell.angle_beta   90.00
_cell.angle_gamma   90.00
#
_symmetry.space_group_name_H-M   'P 1'
#
loop_
_entity.id
_entity.type
_entity.pdbx_description
1 polymer ?
#
loop_
_entity_poly.entity_id
_entity_poly.type
_entity_poly.pdbx_seq_one_letter_code
_entity_poly.pdbx_strand_id
1 'polypeptide(L)'
;MKKEKLSNLKSAVFTDTLKDIGKSLSTNLVRTSKTKKQLLVYPAELNPFSSALSQIRLNEHENSTLSAFLEKAIVAKTIDELSKVIDEVLDSGIRINAHNEDGFSFSNVAVLKMHYSQFTESKQEDIIKKLALNGANFDEAGDNLGDENIIEICRKVQREVEPQIHTRLTKLREVAENAAAVGSVENVEIDSKNFYIKFSHNSKVNVVTVIEGAKRLGFSNGNLELGINIIQVGKGKVEIKTGKNGERNYSDVSDNSSFTITFSSSLGELHVIVYQDKKNYNQVKVEVEDQEMWNKLQTIGEVVGQGCLFGDMPVKTAIERGSFVRRCLEII
;
A
#
# COMPACT_ATOMS: atom_id res chain seq x y z
N MET A 1 -39.86 -16.17 -20.81
CA MET A 1 -40.25 -14.77 -20.50
C MET A 1 -40.42 -14.40 -19.01
N LYS A 2 -40.57 -15.32 -18.05
CA LYS A 2 -40.69 -14.96 -16.59
C LYS A 2 -39.37 -14.96 -15.79
N LYS A 3 -38.28 -15.56 -16.29
CA LYS A 3 -36.96 -15.57 -15.60
C LYS A 3 -36.12 -14.31 -15.83
N GLU A 4 -36.30 -13.63 -16.96
CA GLU A 4 -35.52 -12.45 -17.38
C GLU A 4 -36.03 -11.14 -16.76
N LYS A 5 -37.33 -11.07 -16.43
CA LYS A 5 -37.90 -9.97 -15.63
C LYS A 5 -37.58 -10.06 -14.14
N LEU A 6 -37.20 -11.24 -13.62
CA LEU A 6 -36.85 -11.43 -12.21
C LEU A 6 -35.35 -11.17 -11.93
N SER A 7 -34.47 -11.28 -12.94
CA SER A 7 -33.06 -10.88 -12.82
C SER A 7 -32.89 -9.36 -12.86
N ASN A 8 -33.67 -8.67 -13.70
CA ASN A 8 -33.59 -7.21 -13.84
C ASN A 8 -34.27 -6.47 -12.67
N LEU A 9 -35.25 -7.09 -11.99
CA LEU A 9 -35.83 -6.54 -10.76
C LEU A 9 -34.88 -6.72 -9.55
N LYS A 10 -34.09 -7.79 -9.53
CA LYS A 10 -33.07 -8.02 -8.49
C LYS A 10 -31.85 -7.11 -8.66
N SER A 11 -31.46 -6.75 -9.89
CA SER A 11 -30.36 -5.80 -10.10
C SER A 11 -30.78 -4.35 -9.79
N ALA A 12 -31.99 -3.93 -10.15
CA ALA A 12 -32.47 -2.56 -9.90
C ALA A 12 -32.64 -2.24 -8.41
N VAL A 13 -33.24 -3.16 -7.63
CA VAL A 13 -33.41 -3.02 -6.17
C VAL A 13 -32.06 -3.05 -5.44
N PHE A 14 -31.07 -3.74 -6.01
CA PHE A 14 -29.71 -3.83 -5.47
C PHE A 14 -28.88 -2.55 -5.71
N THR A 15 -29.01 -1.91 -6.88
CA THR A 15 -28.38 -0.61 -7.14
C THR A 15 -28.95 0.53 -6.29
N ASP A 16 -30.25 0.52 -5.99
CA ASP A 16 -30.86 1.57 -5.19
C ASP A 16 -30.51 1.43 -3.69
N THR A 17 -30.41 0.20 -3.18
CA THR A 17 -30.00 -0.06 -1.79
C THR A 17 -28.52 0.27 -1.55
N LEU A 18 -27.63 0.00 -2.53
CA LEU A 18 -26.23 0.43 -2.48
C LEU A 18 -26.09 1.95 -2.66
N LYS A 19 -26.95 2.59 -3.46
CA LYS A 19 -27.00 4.05 -3.55
C LYS A 19 -27.50 4.70 -2.28
N ASP A 20 -28.40 4.07 -1.53
CA ASP A 20 -28.93 4.61 -0.28
C ASP A 20 -27.99 4.38 0.91
N ILE A 21 -27.34 3.21 0.99
CA ILE A 21 -26.26 2.95 1.96
C ILE A 21 -25.04 3.83 1.60
N GLY A 22 -24.67 3.88 0.32
CA GLY A 22 -23.61 4.76 -0.19
C GLY A 22 -23.92 6.24 0.07
N LYS A 23 -25.13 6.73 -0.26
CA LYS A 23 -25.55 8.11 0.06
C LYS A 23 -25.54 8.37 1.55
N SER A 24 -26.02 7.45 2.37
CA SER A 24 -26.06 7.61 3.83
C SER A 24 -24.66 7.66 4.44
N LEU A 25 -23.74 6.83 3.93
CA LEU A 25 -22.32 6.89 4.28
C LEU A 25 -21.68 8.21 3.79
N SER A 26 -21.93 8.63 2.55
CA SER A 26 -21.39 9.86 1.96
C SER A 26 -21.93 11.15 2.60
N THR A 27 -23.19 11.18 3.07
CA THR A 27 -23.77 12.39 3.69
C THR A 27 -23.32 12.60 5.13
N ASN A 28 -22.96 11.53 5.85
CA ASN A 28 -22.44 11.61 7.23
C ASN A 28 -20.93 11.92 7.28
N LEU A 29 -20.17 11.48 6.27
CA LEU A 29 -18.72 11.77 6.14
C LEU A 29 -18.39 13.27 5.92
N VAL A 30 -19.32 14.06 5.39
CA VAL A 30 -19.10 15.50 5.12
C VAL A 30 -19.16 16.35 6.42
N ARG A 31 -19.59 15.79 7.55
CA ARG A 31 -19.99 16.58 8.71
C ARG A 31 -19.42 16.07 10.03
N THR A 32 -18.12 16.23 10.24
CA THR A 32 -17.53 16.81 11.48
C THR A 32 -16.01 16.74 11.47
N SER A 33 -15.35 17.91 11.39
CA SER A 33 -13.99 18.08 11.88
C SER A 33 -14.03 18.86 13.19
N LYS A 34 -13.47 18.27 14.25
CA LYS A 34 -12.84 18.88 15.45
C LYS A 34 -13.17 18.08 16.72
N THR A 35 -12.26 17.22 17.15
CA THR A 35 -11.91 17.14 18.58
C THR A 35 -10.50 16.59 18.82
N LYS A 36 -9.83 17.10 19.86
CA LYS A 36 -8.44 16.80 20.25
C LYS A 36 -8.30 15.38 20.81
N LYS A 37 -7.37 14.60 20.24
CA LYS A 37 -6.93 13.29 20.74
C LYS A 37 -5.97 13.44 21.93
N GLN A 38 -6.21 12.70 23.01
CA GLN A 38 -5.22 12.41 24.04
C GLN A 38 -4.65 11.01 23.73
N LEU A 39 -3.47 10.97 23.11
CA LEU A 39 -2.73 9.75 22.80
C LEU A 39 -1.60 9.58 23.82
N LEU A 40 -1.34 8.34 24.24
CA LEU A 40 -0.15 7.99 25.04
C LEU A 40 1.11 8.45 24.29
N VAL A 41 2.01 9.12 25.00
CA VAL A 41 3.19 9.79 24.44
C VAL A 41 4.27 8.77 24.08
N TYR A 42 4.20 8.27 22.85
CA TYR A 42 5.34 7.65 22.15
C TYR A 42 5.91 8.66 21.15
N PRO A 43 7.16 8.49 20.66
CA PRO A 43 7.70 9.35 19.61
C PRO A 43 6.69 9.38 18.45
N ALA A 44 6.25 10.58 18.03
CA ALA A 44 5.26 10.75 16.98
C ALA A 44 5.66 10.07 15.65
N GLU A 45 6.95 9.77 15.50
CA GLU A 45 7.61 9.06 14.39
C GLU A 45 7.36 7.53 14.37
N LEU A 46 6.61 7.00 15.35
CA LEU A 46 6.31 5.56 15.49
C LEU A 46 4.82 5.32 15.81
N ASN A 47 3.91 6.17 15.31
CA ASN A 47 2.48 5.86 15.43
C ASN A 47 2.19 4.55 14.68
N PRO A 48 1.84 3.45 15.38
CA PRO A 48 1.73 2.13 14.76
C PRO A 48 0.54 2.00 13.81
N PHE A 49 -0.35 3.01 13.79
CA PHE A 49 -1.55 3.04 12.98
C PHE A 49 -1.57 4.22 11.98
N SER A 50 -0.56 5.08 11.94
CA SER A 50 -0.48 6.09 10.86
C SER A 50 -0.09 5.42 9.55
N SER A 51 -0.81 5.72 8.48
CA SER A 51 -0.52 5.17 7.15
C SER A 51 -0.30 6.33 6.17
N ALA A 52 0.93 6.80 6.02
CA ALA A 52 1.35 7.57 4.86
C ALA A 52 1.10 6.78 3.56
N LEU A 53 1.08 5.44 3.65
CA LEU A 53 0.63 4.55 2.57
C LEU A 53 -0.82 4.79 2.13
N SER A 54 -1.71 5.25 3.02
CA SER A 54 -3.09 5.56 2.64
C SER A 54 -3.19 6.80 1.74
N GLN A 55 -2.23 7.71 1.87
CA GLN A 55 -2.15 8.94 1.09
C GLN A 55 -1.54 8.73 -0.31
N ILE A 56 -1.06 7.52 -0.58
CA ILE A 56 -0.48 7.17 -1.87
C ILE A 56 -1.58 6.58 -2.72
N ARG A 57 -1.84 7.21 -3.86
CA ARG A 57 -2.91 6.82 -4.78
C ARG A 57 -2.79 5.33 -5.16
N LEU A 58 -3.90 4.63 -5.20
CA LEU A 58 -3.97 3.28 -5.76
C LEU A 58 -3.88 3.36 -7.28
N ASN A 59 -3.16 2.44 -7.92
CA ASN A 59 -3.29 2.28 -9.37
C ASN A 59 -4.68 1.71 -9.72
N GLU A 60 -5.10 1.79 -10.99
CA GLU A 60 -6.43 1.35 -11.43
C GLU A 60 -6.78 -0.09 -11.03
N HIS A 61 -5.82 -1.02 -11.17
CA HIS A 61 -6.04 -2.41 -10.81
C HIS A 61 -6.20 -2.61 -9.29
N GLU A 62 -5.38 -1.93 -8.49
CA GLU A 62 -5.54 -1.90 -7.04
C GLU A 62 -6.87 -1.26 -6.64
N ASN A 63 -7.25 -0.13 -7.25
CA ASN A 63 -8.51 0.56 -6.96
C ASN A 63 -9.72 -0.32 -7.29
N SER A 64 -9.73 -0.93 -8.49
CA SER A 64 -10.80 -1.86 -8.91
C SER A 64 -10.89 -3.07 -7.98
N THR A 65 -9.75 -3.64 -7.59
CA THR A 65 -9.72 -4.78 -6.67
C THR A 65 -10.18 -4.38 -5.26
N LEU A 66 -9.76 -3.22 -4.76
CA LEU A 66 -10.23 -2.68 -3.49
C LEU A 66 -11.75 -2.53 -3.53
N SER A 67 -12.29 -1.88 -4.56
CA SER A 67 -13.74 -1.70 -4.74
C SER A 67 -14.49 -3.03 -4.75
N ALA A 68 -13.98 -4.06 -5.42
CA ALA A 68 -14.59 -5.39 -5.39
C ALA A 68 -14.60 -6.01 -3.97
N PHE A 69 -13.55 -5.80 -3.17
CA PHE A 69 -13.52 -6.24 -1.77
C PHE A 69 -14.48 -5.42 -0.89
N LEU A 70 -14.59 -4.11 -1.11
CA LEU A 70 -15.56 -3.26 -0.42
C LEU A 70 -16.99 -3.76 -0.68
N GLU A 71 -17.33 -4.03 -1.94
CA GLU A 71 -18.64 -4.60 -2.31
C GLU A 71 -18.90 -5.93 -1.61
N LYS A 72 -17.94 -6.86 -1.65
CA LYS A 72 -18.03 -8.16 -0.94
C LYS A 72 -18.29 -7.98 0.56
N ALA A 73 -17.59 -7.05 1.20
CA ALA A 73 -17.78 -6.77 2.63
C ALA A 73 -19.17 -6.19 2.92
N ILE A 74 -19.65 -5.26 2.07
CA ILE A 74 -20.96 -4.64 2.22
C ILE A 74 -22.10 -5.68 2.11
N VAL A 75 -21.99 -6.62 1.16
CA VAL A 75 -23.03 -7.62 0.90
C VAL A 75 -23.01 -8.81 1.85
N ALA A 76 -21.94 -8.98 2.64
CA ALA A 76 -21.85 -10.04 3.64
C ALA A 76 -23.04 -10.00 4.59
N LYS A 77 -23.72 -11.14 4.76
CA LYS A 77 -24.94 -11.24 5.57
C LYS A 77 -24.67 -11.71 6.98
N THR A 78 -23.55 -12.41 7.18
CA THR A 78 -23.14 -12.96 8.46
C THR A 78 -21.73 -12.51 8.80
N ILE A 79 -21.38 -12.58 10.08
CA ILE A 79 -20.02 -12.27 10.52
C ILE A 79 -18.99 -13.26 9.95
N ASP A 80 -19.38 -14.51 9.69
CA ASP A 80 -18.52 -15.53 9.07
C ASP A 80 -18.25 -15.22 7.58
N GLU A 81 -19.26 -14.75 6.85
CA GLU A 81 -19.08 -14.27 5.48
C GLU A 81 -18.14 -13.07 5.45
N LEU A 82 -18.31 -12.10 6.37
CA LEU A 82 -17.41 -10.95 6.47
C LEU A 82 -15.98 -11.38 6.84
N SER A 83 -15.83 -12.30 7.78
CA SER A 83 -14.52 -12.84 8.19
C SER A 83 -13.78 -13.48 7.02
N LYS A 84 -14.49 -14.22 6.17
CA LYS A 84 -13.92 -14.78 4.95
C LYS A 84 -13.45 -13.71 3.96
N VAL A 85 -14.23 -12.65 3.76
CA VAL A 85 -13.83 -11.52 2.91
C VAL A 85 -12.57 -10.84 3.47
N ILE A 86 -12.47 -10.71 4.79
CA ILE A 86 -11.29 -10.18 5.47
C ILE A 86 -10.06 -11.04 5.19
N ASP A 87 -10.19 -12.36 5.27
CA ASP A 87 -9.09 -13.27 4.96
C ASP A 87 -8.65 -13.14 3.49
N GLU A 88 -9.61 -13.10 2.55
CA GLU A 88 -9.31 -12.90 1.13
C GLU A 88 -8.59 -11.57 0.86
N VAL A 89 -9.02 -10.46 1.50
CA VAL A 89 -8.40 -9.15 1.27
C VAL A 89 -6.99 -9.05 1.87
N LEU A 90 -6.76 -9.62 3.05
CA LEU A 90 -5.44 -9.66 3.69
C LEU A 90 -4.49 -10.56 2.90
N ASP A 91 -5.01 -11.65 2.33
CA ASP A 91 -4.22 -12.53 1.50
C ASP A 91 -3.80 -11.91 0.17
N SER A 92 -4.67 -11.09 -0.42
CA SER A 92 -4.37 -10.36 -1.66
C SER A 92 -3.18 -9.40 -1.55
N GLY A 93 -2.88 -8.92 -0.34
CA GLY A 93 -1.82 -7.94 -0.11
C GLY A 93 -2.22 -6.49 -0.39
N ILE A 94 -3.50 -6.21 -0.68
CA ILE A 94 -3.96 -4.84 -0.88
C ILE A 94 -3.80 -3.99 0.40
N ARG A 95 -3.53 -2.69 0.23
CA ARG A 95 -3.44 -1.71 1.32
C ARG A 95 -4.85 -1.47 1.88
N ILE A 96 -5.12 -1.96 3.09
CA ILE A 96 -6.47 -1.96 3.69
C ILE A 96 -6.88 -0.59 4.22
N ASN A 97 -5.91 0.31 4.47
CA ASN A 97 -6.19 1.69 4.85
C ASN A 97 -6.18 2.66 3.67
N ALA A 98 -5.78 2.24 2.47
CA ALA A 98 -5.86 3.11 1.30
C ALA A 98 -7.32 3.36 0.93
N HIS A 99 -7.61 4.58 0.50
CA HIS A 99 -8.94 4.95 0.03
C HIS A 99 -9.06 4.67 -1.46
N ASN A 100 -10.19 4.08 -1.86
CA ASN A 100 -10.57 4.01 -3.26
C ASN A 100 -10.96 5.42 -3.78
N GLU A 101 -11.28 5.52 -5.07
CA GLU A 101 -11.69 6.80 -5.69
C GLU A 101 -12.93 7.44 -5.05
N ASP A 102 -13.80 6.63 -4.44
CA ASP A 102 -14.97 7.11 -3.71
C ASP A 102 -14.66 7.54 -2.26
N GLY A 103 -13.39 7.45 -1.84
CA GLY A 103 -12.94 7.85 -0.51
C GLY A 103 -13.19 6.81 0.59
N PHE A 104 -13.32 5.54 0.25
CA PHE A 104 -13.54 4.44 1.21
C PHE A 104 -12.31 3.53 1.34
N SER A 105 -11.91 3.25 2.58
CA SER A 105 -10.93 2.21 2.89
C SER A 105 -11.60 0.92 3.35
N PHE A 106 -10.94 -0.22 3.15
CA PHE A 106 -11.50 -1.51 3.54
C PHE A 106 -11.62 -1.64 5.06
N SER A 107 -10.62 -1.18 5.81
CA SER A 107 -10.63 -1.21 7.27
C SER A 107 -11.83 -0.46 7.85
N ASN A 108 -12.14 0.73 7.32
CA ASN A 108 -13.30 1.52 7.74
C ASN A 108 -14.62 0.83 7.36
N VAL A 109 -14.76 0.33 6.13
CA VAL A 109 -15.98 -0.34 5.67
C VAL A 109 -16.27 -1.61 6.45
N ALA A 110 -15.25 -2.41 6.78
CA ALA A 110 -15.43 -3.62 7.59
C ALA A 110 -15.99 -3.30 8.99
N VAL A 111 -15.47 -2.26 9.65
CA VAL A 111 -15.97 -1.81 10.97
C VAL A 111 -17.40 -1.27 10.88
N LEU A 112 -17.68 -0.40 9.89
CA LEU A 112 -19.03 0.12 9.64
C LEU A 112 -20.03 -1.02 9.38
N LYS A 113 -19.62 -2.02 8.60
CA LYS A 113 -20.45 -3.18 8.29
C LYS A 113 -20.83 -3.97 9.54
N MET A 114 -19.88 -4.23 10.44
CA MET A 114 -20.15 -4.93 11.71
C MET A 114 -21.14 -4.16 12.58
N HIS A 115 -21.02 -2.83 12.61
CA HIS A 115 -21.92 -1.95 13.36
C HIS A 115 -23.34 -1.95 12.77
N TYR A 116 -23.51 -1.57 11.49
CA TYR A 116 -24.84 -1.43 10.88
C TYR A 116 -25.61 -2.75 10.74
N SER A 117 -24.89 -3.88 10.63
CA SER A 117 -25.52 -5.19 10.58
C SER A 117 -25.81 -5.76 11.97
N GLN A 118 -25.47 -5.02 13.04
CA GLN A 118 -25.66 -5.41 14.44
C GLN A 118 -25.15 -6.83 14.73
N PHE A 119 -23.96 -7.18 14.22
CA PHE A 119 -23.38 -8.49 14.45
C PHE A 119 -22.93 -8.59 15.92
N THR A 120 -23.74 -9.11 16.83
CA THR A 120 -23.44 -9.12 18.28
C THR A 120 -22.59 -10.32 18.75
N GLU A 121 -21.96 -11.04 17.82
CA GLU A 121 -21.13 -12.21 18.15
C GLU A 121 -19.74 -11.79 18.67
N SER A 122 -19.17 -12.57 19.61
CA SER A 122 -17.80 -12.39 20.15
C SER A 122 -16.72 -12.31 19.07
N LYS A 123 -17.02 -12.77 17.85
CA LYS A 123 -16.15 -12.71 16.68
C LYS A 123 -15.86 -11.29 16.18
N GLN A 124 -16.60 -10.26 16.60
CA GLN A 124 -16.30 -8.87 16.22
C GLN A 124 -14.90 -8.47 16.70
N GLU A 125 -14.58 -8.77 17.96
CA GLU A 125 -13.29 -8.47 18.56
C GLU A 125 -12.17 -9.20 17.83
N ASP A 126 -12.38 -10.48 17.47
CA ASP A 126 -11.41 -11.27 16.70
C ASP A 126 -11.14 -10.68 15.31
N ILE A 127 -12.18 -10.22 14.62
CA ILE A 127 -12.08 -9.56 13.32
C ILE A 127 -11.30 -8.24 13.44
N ILE A 128 -11.69 -7.38 14.39
CA ILE A 128 -11.02 -6.10 14.62
C ILE A 128 -9.56 -6.35 14.99
N LYS A 129 -9.28 -7.36 15.81
CA LYS A 129 -7.93 -7.77 16.21
C LYS A 129 -7.12 -8.25 15.02
N LYS A 130 -7.70 -9.06 14.13
CA LYS A 130 -7.05 -9.50 12.89
C LYS A 130 -6.68 -8.31 11.99
N LEU A 131 -7.60 -7.35 11.80
CA LEU A 131 -7.34 -6.13 11.04
C LEU A 131 -6.26 -5.26 11.71
N ALA A 132 -6.36 -5.04 13.02
CA ALA A 132 -5.41 -4.24 13.80
C ALA A 132 -3.99 -4.83 13.76
N LEU A 133 -3.87 -6.17 13.87
CA LEU A 133 -2.60 -6.89 13.72
C LEU A 133 -1.98 -6.71 12.33
N ASN A 134 -2.77 -6.32 11.33
CA ASN A 134 -2.33 -6.01 9.98
C ASN A 134 -2.22 -4.50 9.70
N GLY A 135 -2.15 -3.68 10.74
CA GLY A 135 -1.92 -2.24 10.62
C GLY A 135 -3.18 -1.43 10.27
N ALA A 136 -4.38 -1.99 10.46
CA ALA A 136 -5.61 -1.23 10.26
C ALA A 136 -5.68 -0.02 11.19
N ASN A 137 -5.98 1.14 10.61
CA ASN A 137 -6.23 2.38 11.34
C ASN A 137 -7.73 2.60 11.48
N PHE A 138 -8.24 2.56 12.72
CA PHE A 138 -9.65 2.80 13.00
C PHE A 138 -9.96 4.23 13.44
N ASP A 139 -8.94 5.10 13.47
CA ASP A 139 -9.10 6.48 13.94
C ASP A 139 -10.12 7.28 13.12
N GLU A 140 -10.23 7.00 11.81
CA GLU A 140 -11.22 7.64 10.93
C GLU A 140 -12.62 7.04 11.08
N ALA A 141 -12.72 5.75 11.40
CA ALA A 141 -14.00 5.10 11.64
C ALA A 141 -14.65 5.65 12.93
N GLY A 142 -13.86 5.90 13.98
CA GLY A 142 -14.32 6.37 15.28
C GLY A 142 -15.08 7.71 15.23
N ASP A 143 -14.70 8.61 14.34
CA ASP A 143 -15.37 9.91 14.19
C ASP A 143 -16.72 9.81 13.46
N ASN A 144 -16.93 8.75 12.66
CA ASN A 144 -18.11 8.57 11.79
C ASN A 144 -19.15 7.58 12.34
N LEU A 145 -18.79 6.76 13.32
CA LEU A 145 -19.63 5.67 13.81
C LEU A 145 -20.72 6.11 14.79
N GLY A 146 -20.48 7.13 15.62
CA GLY A 146 -21.44 7.62 16.62
C GLY A 146 -21.87 6.62 17.71
N ASP A 147 -21.47 5.35 17.61
CA ASP A 147 -21.75 4.27 18.58
C ASP A 147 -20.52 4.00 19.44
N GLU A 148 -20.66 4.26 20.74
CA GLU A 148 -19.59 4.11 21.72
C GLU A 148 -19.09 2.66 21.84
N ASN A 149 -19.93 1.65 21.58
CA ASN A 149 -19.58 0.24 21.81
C ASN A 149 -18.53 -0.26 20.82
N ILE A 150 -18.76 -0.08 19.51
CA ILE A 150 -17.82 -0.55 18.49
C ILE A 150 -16.51 0.25 18.55
N ILE A 151 -16.59 1.53 18.90
CA ILE A 151 -15.42 2.38 19.10
C ILE A 151 -14.62 1.91 20.32
N GLU A 152 -15.28 1.53 21.41
CA GLU A 152 -14.63 0.96 22.58
C GLU A 152 -13.92 -0.36 22.25
N ILE A 153 -14.55 -1.25 21.48
CA ILE A 153 -13.90 -2.48 21.00
C ILE A 153 -12.66 -2.15 20.18
N CYS A 154 -12.74 -1.23 19.21
CA CYS A 154 -11.59 -0.80 18.42
C CYS A 154 -10.45 -0.27 19.30
N ARG A 155 -10.73 0.62 20.26
CA ARG A 155 -9.71 1.18 21.17
C ARG A 155 -9.11 0.12 22.07
N LYS A 156 -9.93 -0.78 22.61
CA LYS A 156 -9.49 -1.90 23.44
C LYS A 156 -8.52 -2.78 22.65
N VAL A 157 -8.94 -3.24 21.47
CA VAL A 157 -8.13 -4.09 20.61
C VAL A 157 -6.84 -3.41 20.18
N GLN A 158 -6.87 -2.13 19.80
CA GLN A 158 -5.66 -1.38 19.43
C GLN A 158 -4.62 -1.42 20.55
N ARG A 159 -5.02 -1.15 21.80
CA ARG A 159 -4.11 -1.23 22.96
C ARG A 159 -3.57 -2.64 23.18
N GLU A 160 -4.39 -3.67 22.96
CA GLU A 160 -3.96 -5.07 23.12
C GLU A 160 -2.92 -5.49 22.08
N VAL A 161 -3.08 -5.06 20.83
CA VAL A 161 -2.19 -5.46 19.74
C VAL A 161 -0.99 -4.53 19.57
N GLU A 162 -1.03 -3.33 20.15
CA GLU A 162 0.01 -2.31 20.04
C GLU A 162 1.42 -2.83 20.31
N PRO A 163 1.71 -3.64 21.37
CA PRO A 163 3.04 -4.21 21.59
C PRO A 163 3.51 -5.12 20.44
N GLN A 164 2.59 -5.85 19.81
CA GLN A 164 2.90 -6.76 18.71
C GLN A 164 3.23 -5.95 17.44
N ILE A 165 2.44 -4.92 17.15
CA ILE A 165 2.71 -4.01 16.02
C ILE A 165 4.01 -3.26 16.23
N HIS A 166 4.24 -2.72 17.43
CA HIS A 166 5.48 -2.04 17.77
C HIS A 166 6.69 -2.95 17.57
N THR A 167 6.62 -4.20 18.04
CA THR A 167 7.70 -5.18 17.82
C THR A 167 7.97 -5.42 16.34
N ARG A 168 6.92 -5.51 15.50
CA ARG A 168 7.07 -5.68 14.05
C ARG A 168 7.72 -4.46 13.39
N LEU A 169 7.29 -3.26 13.77
CA LEU A 169 7.84 -1.99 13.28
C LEU A 169 9.30 -1.81 13.68
N THR A 170 9.66 -2.10 14.94
CA THR A 170 11.06 -2.05 15.40
C THR A 170 11.95 -2.97 14.59
N LYS A 171 11.54 -4.22 14.35
CA LYS A 171 12.31 -5.16 13.51
C LYS A 171 12.44 -4.67 12.07
N LEU A 172 11.37 -4.10 11.50
CA LEU A 172 11.42 -3.53 10.15
C LEU A 172 12.35 -2.30 10.08
N ARG A 173 12.35 -1.47 11.12
CA ARG A 173 13.28 -0.34 11.27
C ARG A 173 14.71 -0.82 11.38
N GLU A 174 15.00 -1.85 12.16
CA GLU A 174 16.34 -2.44 12.23
C GLU A 174 16.82 -2.95 10.86
N VAL A 175 15.93 -3.60 10.09
CA VAL A 175 16.23 -3.99 8.69
C VAL A 175 16.59 -2.78 7.85
N ALA A 176 15.81 -1.70 7.95
CA ALA A 176 16.02 -0.47 7.19
C ALA A 176 17.33 0.25 7.59
N GLU A 177 17.62 0.34 8.89
CA GLU A 177 18.84 0.95 9.43
C GLU A 177 20.08 0.17 8.98
N ASN A 178 20.04 -1.16 9.02
CA ASN A 178 21.12 -2.01 8.51
C ASN A 178 21.32 -1.92 6.99
N ALA A 179 20.28 -1.50 6.25
CA ALA A 179 20.36 -1.29 4.82
C ALA A 179 20.90 0.09 4.42
N ALA A 180 20.91 1.06 5.33
CA ALA A 180 21.40 2.40 5.07
C ALA A 180 22.93 2.46 5.23
N ALA A 181 23.65 2.66 4.12
CA ALA A 181 25.09 2.93 4.16
C ALA A 181 25.38 4.38 4.60
N VAL A 182 24.47 5.30 4.28
CA VAL A 182 24.51 6.71 4.68
C VAL A 182 23.09 7.13 5.02
N GLY A 183 22.94 8.02 6.01
CA GLY A 183 21.66 8.57 6.42
C GLY A 183 21.05 7.83 7.60
N SER A 184 19.74 8.00 7.79
CA SER A 184 19.00 7.48 8.94
C SER A 184 17.56 7.16 8.52
N VAL A 185 16.92 6.24 9.25
CA VAL A 185 15.50 5.94 9.08
C VAL A 185 14.69 6.95 9.89
N GLU A 186 13.84 7.70 9.21
CA GLU A 186 12.94 8.67 9.83
C GLU A 186 11.61 8.00 10.24
N ASN A 187 11.03 7.17 9.38
CA ASN A 187 9.73 6.55 9.64
C ASN A 187 9.64 5.13 9.07
N VAL A 188 8.85 4.27 9.72
CA VAL A 188 8.46 2.95 9.23
C VAL A 188 6.98 2.71 9.49
N GLU A 189 6.29 2.15 8.52
CA GLU A 189 4.85 1.86 8.60
C GLU A 189 4.54 0.53 7.92
N ILE A 190 3.45 -0.10 8.34
CA ILE A 190 2.93 -1.34 7.76
C ILE A 190 1.45 -1.21 7.43
N ASP A 191 1.04 -1.76 6.31
CA ASP A 191 -0.35 -1.83 5.89
C ASP A 191 -0.59 -3.16 5.19
N SER A 192 -1.30 -4.07 5.86
CA SER A 192 -1.43 -5.47 5.44
C SER A 192 -0.04 -6.12 5.32
N LYS A 193 0.30 -6.60 4.12
CA LYS A 193 1.61 -7.20 3.80
C LYS A 193 2.62 -6.19 3.22
N ASN A 194 2.25 -4.91 3.12
CA ASN A 194 3.07 -3.82 2.57
C ASN A 194 3.78 -3.05 3.67
N PHE A 195 4.86 -2.36 3.28
CA PHE A 195 5.55 -1.44 4.15
C PHE A 195 5.87 -0.11 3.47
N TYR A 196 6.03 0.91 4.29
CA TYR A 196 6.62 2.19 3.91
C TYR A 196 7.80 2.49 4.83
N ILE A 197 8.92 2.88 4.23
CA ILE A 197 10.12 3.30 4.97
C ILE A 197 10.55 4.65 4.44
N LYS A 198 10.69 5.61 5.35
CA LYS A 198 11.22 6.94 5.06
C LYS A 198 12.64 7.04 5.60
N PHE A 199 13.56 7.42 4.74
CA PHE A 199 14.94 7.73 5.06
C PHE A 199 15.20 9.24 4.93
N SER A 200 16.24 9.71 5.62
CA SER A 200 16.67 11.11 5.56
C SER A 200 17.20 11.48 4.17
N HIS A 201 17.21 12.78 3.87
CA HIS A 201 17.29 13.33 2.50
C HIS A 201 18.43 12.81 1.62
N ASN A 202 19.60 12.54 2.19
CA ASN A 202 20.80 12.13 1.44
C ASN A 202 21.16 10.66 1.67
N SER A 203 20.17 9.83 2.00
CA SER A 203 20.45 8.44 2.36
C SER A 203 20.86 7.61 1.15
N LYS A 204 21.81 6.69 1.37
CA LYS A 204 22.19 5.64 0.41
C LYS A 204 21.72 4.31 0.97
N VAL A 205 20.77 3.68 0.29
CA VAL A 205 20.04 2.52 0.82
C VAL A 205 20.25 1.32 -0.07
N ASN A 206 20.67 0.19 0.53
CA ASN A 206 20.66 -1.09 -0.13
C ASN A 206 19.25 -1.67 -0.15
N VAL A 207 18.52 -1.43 -1.24
CA VAL A 207 17.14 -1.90 -1.44
C VAL A 207 17.03 -3.42 -1.35
N VAL A 208 18.05 -4.18 -1.75
CA VAL A 208 18.04 -5.65 -1.66
C VAL A 208 17.97 -6.09 -0.20
N THR A 209 18.79 -5.48 0.66
CA THR A 209 18.77 -5.75 2.11
C THR A 209 17.41 -5.44 2.73
N VAL A 210 16.77 -4.33 2.33
CA VAL A 210 15.43 -3.97 2.81
C VAL A 210 14.41 -5.04 2.42
N ILE A 211 14.34 -5.40 1.15
CA ILE A 211 13.33 -6.34 0.63
C ILE A 211 13.52 -7.74 1.22
N GLU A 212 14.76 -8.25 1.25
CA GLU A 212 15.05 -9.57 1.82
C GLU A 212 14.84 -9.62 3.34
N GLY A 213 15.18 -8.53 4.05
CA GLY A 213 14.92 -8.42 5.49
C GLY A 213 13.42 -8.37 5.78
N ALA A 214 12.65 -7.57 5.04
CA ALA A 214 11.20 -7.49 5.18
C ALA A 214 10.52 -8.85 4.88
N LYS A 215 11.00 -9.56 3.86
CA LYS A 215 10.53 -10.93 3.53
C LYS A 215 10.70 -11.90 4.69
N ARG A 216 11.84 -11.88 5.40
CA ARG A 216 12.08 -12.71 6.58
C ARG A 216 11.16 -12.37 7.76
N LEU A 217 10.67 -11.14 7.81
CA LEU A 217 9.69 -10.69 8.80
C LEU A 217 8.23 -11.01 8.40
N GLY A 218 8.02 -11.66 7.25
CA GLY A 218 6.69 -12.02 6.74
C GLY A 218 6.00 -10.92 5.94
N PHE A 219 6.69 -9.83 5.61
CA PHE A 219 6.17 -8.81 4.69
C PHE A 219 6.46 -9.22 3.25
N SER A 220 5.55 -8.92 2.31
CA SER A 220 5.75 -9.07 0.86
C SER A 220 6.54 -10.32 0.43
N ASN A 221 5.89 -11.49 0.41
CA ASN A 221 6.55 -12.78 0.12
C ASN A 221 6.94 -13.00 -1.36
N GLY A 222 6.96 -11.95 -2.19
CA GLY A 222 7.23 -12.01 -3.63
C GLY A 222 6.09 -12.60 -4.48
N ASN A 223 5.05 -13.16 -3.86
CA ASN A 223 3.90 -13.75 -4.56
C ASN A 223 2.64 -12.90 -4.49
N LEU A 224 2.75 -11.66 -4.02
CA LEU A 224 1.59 -10.78 -3.94
C LEU A 224 1.25 -10.25 -5.33
N GLU A 225 0.02 -10.52 -5.77
CA GLU A 225 -0.51 -9.95 -7.01
C GLU A 225 -0.74 -8.43 -6.87
N LEU A 226 -0.92 -7.95 -5.63
CA LEU A 226 -1.24 -6.57 -5.28
C LEU A 226 -0.39 -6.09 -4.10
N GLY A 227 -0.24 -4.77 -3.96
CA GLY A 227 0.53 -4.17 -2.88
C GLY A 227 1.92 -3.71 -3.32
N ILE A 228 2.30 -2.54 -2.82
CA ILE A 228 3.50 -1.82 -3.22
C ILE A 228 4.27 -1.48 -1.95
N ASN A 229 5.53 -1.88 -1.91
CA ASN A 229 6.45 -1.42 -0.88
C ASN A 229 7.02 -0.08 -1.31
N ILE A 230 7.09 0.87 -0.39
CA ILE A 230 7.47 2.24 -0.73
C ILE A 230 8.69 2.63 0.09
N ILE A 231 9.73 3.04 -0.63
CA ILE A 231 10.94 3.59 -0.03
C ILE A 231 10.99 5.07 -0.38
N GLN A 232 11.04 5.92 0.64
CA GLN A 232 11.19 7.36 0.48
C GLN A 232 12.58 7.78 0.94
N VAL A 233 13.29 8.54 0.11
CA VAL A 233 14.55 9.21 0.44
C VAL A 233 14.33 10.71 0.25
N GLY A 234 14.30 11.46 1.35
CA GLY A 234 14.00 12.89 1.31
C GLY A 234 12.60 13.17 0.77
N LYS A 235 12.50 13.85 -0.38
CA LYS A 235 11.22 14.11 -1.06
C LYS A 235 10.90 13.08 -2.14
N GLY A 236 11.88 12.29 -2.57
CA GLY A 236 11.70 11.25 -3.58
C GLY A 236 11.15 9.98 -2.97
N LYS A 237 10.03 9.49 -3.49
CA LYS A 237 9.46 8.18 -3.19
C LYS A 237 9.66 7.29 -4.39
N VAL A 238 10.03 6.04 -4.15
CA VAL A 238 10.08 5.00 -5.16
C VAL A 238 9.19 3.83 -4.75
N GLU A 239 8.39 3.39 -5.70
CA GLU A 239 7.50 2.24 -5.56
C GLU A 239 8.21 0.98 -6.06
N ILE A 240 8.25 -0.05 -5.21
CA ILE A 240 8.94 -1.29 -5.50
C ILE A 240 7.97 -2.46 -5.32
N LYS A 241 7.75 -3.18 -6.41
CA LYS A 241 7.03 -4.45 -6.44
C LYS A 241 8.02 -5.60 -6.48
N THR A 242 7.84 -6.60 -5.62
CA THR A 242 8.68 -7.81 -5.63
C THR A 242 7.97 -8.88 -6.46
N GLY A 243 8.62 -9.34 -7.53
CA GLY A 243 8.12 -10.40 -8.40
C GLY A 243 8.24 -11.80 -7.78
N LYS A 244 7.58 -12.78 -8.43
CA LYS A 244 7.48 -14.18 -7.98
C LYS A 244 8.84 -14.86 -7.78
N ASN A 245 9.87 -14.45 -8.52
CA ASN A 245 11.23 -15.00 -8.38
C ASN A 245 12.16 -14.05 -7.59
N GLY A 246 11.60 -13.08 -6.86
CA GLY A 246 12.37 -12.08 -6.11
C GLY A 246 12.88 -10.92 -6.96
N GLU A 247 12.37 -10.76 -8.18
CA GLU A 247 12.71 -9.59 -9.01
C GLU A 247 12.25 -8.30 -8.34
N ARG A 248 13.06 -7.25 -8.40
CA ARG A 248 12.71 -5.93 -7.88
C ARG A 248 12.25 -5.05 -9.04
N ASN A 249 10.95 -4.83 -9.12
CA ASN A 249 10.36 -3.95 -10.12
C ASN A 249 10.14 -2.55 -9.54
N TYR A 250 10.91 -1.56 -10.00
CA TYR A 250 10.69 -0.16 -9.67
C TYR A 250 9.60 0.37 -10.60
N SER A 251 8.40 0.53 -10.07
CA SER A 251 7.18 0.72 -10.87
C SER A 251 6.73 2.17 -10.99
N ASP A 252 7.17 3.04 -10.08
CA ASP A 252 6.79 4.44 -10.05
C ASP A 252 7.72 5.29 -9.18
N VAL A 253 7.62 6.62 -9.37
CA VAL A 253 8.18 7.64 -8.49
C VAL A 253 7.27 8.81 -8.19
N SER A 254 7.52 9.44 -7.05
CA SER A 254 6.84 10.67 -6.69
C SER A 254 7.06 11.79 -7.70
N ASP A 255 6.04 12.64 -7.81
CA ASP A 255 6.06 13.76 -8.74
C ASP A 255 7.18 14.74 -8.41
N ASN A 256 7.78 15.34 -9.46
CA ASN A 256 8.90 16.27 -9.36
C ASN A 256 10.11 15.74 -8.58
N SER A 257 10.27 14.42 -8.51
CA SER A 257 11.43 13.79 -7.88
C SER A 257 12.28 13.02 -8.90
N SER A 258 13.55 12.87 -8.54
CA SER A 258 14.47 11.95 -9.19
C SER A 258 15.10 11.05 -8.13
N PHE A 259 15.48 9.86 -8.54
CA PHE A 259 16.24 8.93 -7.73
C PHE A 259 17.33 8.30 -8.60
N THR A 260 18.46 8.06 -7.97
CA THR A 260 19.58 7.38 -8.61
C THR A 260 19.62 5.95 -8.10
N ILE A 261 19.55 4.99 -9.03
CA ILE A 261 19.82 3.59 -8.76
C ILE A 261 21.24 3.29 -9.20
N THR A 262 22.02 2.71 -8.29
CA THR A 262 23.38 2.26 -8.58
C THR A 262 23.38 0.77 -8.88
N PHE A 263 23.93 0.40 -10.04
CA PHE A 263 24.19 -0.99 -10.41
C PHE A 263 25.69 -1.25 -10.41
N SER A 264 26.13 -2.25 -9.65
CA SER A 264 27.51 -2.73 -9.75
C SER A 264 27.73 -3.47 -11.07
N SER A 265 28.88 -3.27 -11.68
CA SER A 265 29.31 -3.90 -12.94
C SER A 265 30.80 -4.23 -12.92
N SER A 266 31.29 -4.95 -13.93
CA SER A 266 32.73 -5.24 -14.07
C SER A 266 33.59 -3.98 -14.28
N LEU A 267 33.00 -2.87 -14.74
CA LEU A 267 33.69 -1.59 -15.00
C LEU A 267 33.52 -0.58 -13.85
N GLY A 268 32.84 -0.95 -12.76
CA GLY A 268 32.54 -0.06 -11.63
C GLY A 268 31.04 0.09 -11.36
N GLU A 269 30.63 1.22 -10.81
CA GLU A 269 29.23 1.54 -10.50
C GLU A 269 28.58 2.31 -11.64
N LEU A 270 27.52 1.77 -12.24
CA LEU A 270 26.68 2.48 -13.20
C LEU A 270 25.54 3.17 -12.45
N HIS A 271 25.49 4.50 -12.54
CA HIS A 271 24.39 5.29 -11.98
C HIS A 271 23.30 5.51 -13.01
N VAL A 272 22.09 5.09 -12.67
CA VAL A 272 20.89 5.26 -13.49
C VAL A 272 19.95 6.20 -12.77
N ILE A 273 19.67 7.35 -13.38
CA ILE A 273 18.76 8.35 -12.87
C ILE A 273 17.39 8.05 -13.44
N VAL A 274 16.40 8.00 -12.56
CA VAL A 274 15.02 7.74 -12.92
C VAL A 274 14.17 8.86 -12.33
N TYR A 275 13.26 9.42 -13.14
CA TYR A 275 12.51 10.61 -12.75
C TYR A 275 11.21 10.75 -13.54
N GLN A 276 10.23 11.46 -12.98
CA GLN A 276 8.95 11.69 -13.64
C GLN A 276 9.12 12.53 -14.92
N ASP A 277 8.50 12.11 -16.03
CA ASP A 277 8.43 12.95 -17.23
C ASP A 277 7.45 14.13 -17.02
N LYS A 278 7.98 15.35 -17.02
CA LYS A 278 7.20 16.59 -16.87
C LYS A 278 6.20 16.83 -18.00
N LYS A 279 6.42 16.25 -19.19
CA LYS A 279 5.57 16.42 -20.37
C LYS A 279 4.53 15.31 -20.49
N ASN A 280 4.79 14.14 -19.91
CA ASN A 280 3.90 12.99 -19.97
C ASN A 280 3.84 12.29 -18.60
N TYR A 281 2.78 12.57 -17.83
CA TYR A 281 2.60 12.04 -16.48
C TYR A 281 2.66 10.50 -16.41
N ASN A 282 2.27 9.82 -17.50
CA ASN A 282 2.26 8.36 -17.61
C ASN A 282 3.64 7.78 -17.94
N GLN A 283 4.68 8.59 -18.04
CA GLN A 283 6.02 8.13 -18.31
C GLN A 283 6.98 8.49 -17.17
N VAL A 284 7.86 7.54 -16.90
CA VAL A 284 9.03 7.75 -16.06
C VAL A 284 10.25 7.67 -16.97
N LYS A 285 11.08 8.70 -16.96
CA LYS A 285 12.34 8.75 -17.72
C LYS A 285 13.41 7.95 -17.02
N VAL A 286 14.30 7.37 -17.82
CA VAL A 286 15.45 6.58 -17.38
C VAL A 286 16.66 7.05 -18.16
N GLU A 287 17.69 7.49 -17.45
CA GLU A 287 18.93 7.99 -18.04
C GLU A 287 20.13 7.40 -17.32
N VAL A 288 21.18 7.08 -18.05
CA VAL A 288 22.48 6.74 -17.46
C VAL A 288 23.27 8.03 -17.27
N GLU A 289 23.95 8.17 -16.13
CA GLU A 289 24.81 9.33 -15.87
C GLU A 289 26.09 9.28 -16.73
N ASP A 290 26.68 8.08 -16.89
CA ASP A 290 27.85 7.85 -17.73
C ASP A 290 27.49 7.00 -18.97
N GLN A 291 27.26 7.70 -20.08
CA GLN A 291 26.96 7.08 -21.37
C GLN A 291 28.15 6.31 -21.97
N GLU A 292 29.39 6.72 -21.68
CA GLU A 292 30.58 6.05 -22.19
C GLU A 292 30.74 4.68 -21.53
N MET A 293 30.57 4.63 -20.19
CA MET A 293 30.55 3.40 -19.43
C MET A 293 29.43 2.48 -19.90
N TRP A 294 28.21 2.99 -20.08
CA TRP A 294 27.09 2.20 -20.60
C TRP A 294 27.42 1.54 -21.95
N ASN A 295 27.99 2.31 -22.89
CA ASN A 295 28.36 1.78 -24.21
C ASN A 295 29.47 0.70 -24.13
N LYS A 296 30.44 0.86 -23.23
CA LYS A 296 31.46 -0.17 -22.96
C LYS A 296 30.84 -1.45 -22.41
N LEU A 297 29.92 -1.34 -21.44
CA LEU A 297 29.19 -2.47 -20.87
C LEU A 297 28.38 -3.23 -21.95
N GLN A 298 27.77 -2.50 -22.89
CA GLN A 298 27.08 -3.12 -24.03
C GLN A 298 28.03 -3.85 -24.99
N THR A 299 29.23 -3.30 -25.23
CA THR A 299 30.24 -3.89 -26.12
C THR A 299 30.76 -5.22 -25.56
N ILE A 300 30.96 -5.31 -24.24
CA ILE A 300 31.39 -6.55 -23.57
C ILE A 300 30.23 -7.53 -23.32
N GLY A 301 28.99 -7.13 -23.59
CA GLY A 301 27.80 -7.98 -23.42
C GLY A 301 27.40 -8.21 -21.97
N GLU A 302 27.80 -7.34 -21.04
CA GLU A 302 27.45 -7.49 -19.62
C GLU A 302 25.97 -7.17 -19.37
N VAL A 303 25.30 -8.04 -18.61
CA VAL A 303 23.89 -7.86 -18.22
C VAL A 303 23.81 -7.10 -16.90
N VAL A 304 23.62 -5.79 -17.00
CA VAL A 304 23.46 -4.90 -15.84
C VAL A 304 22.05 -5.02 -15.25
N GLY A 305 21.97 -5.03 -13.92
CA GLY A 305 20.69 -5.00 -13.21
C GLY A 305 19.93 -6.33 -13.24
N GLN A 306 20.64 -7.47 -13.27
CA GLN A 306 20.02 -8.79 -13.20
C GLN A 306 19.08 -8.90 -11.99
N GLY A 307 17.84 -9.32 -12.23
CA GLY A 307 16.79 -9.39 -11.20
C GLY A 307 16.19 -8.04 -10.80
N CYS A 308 16.47 -6.96 -11.54
CA CYS A 308 15.79 -5.67 -11.44
C CYS A 308 15.01 -5.37 -12.72
N LEU A 309 13.86 -4.72 -12.55
CA LEU A 309 12.98 -4.28 -13.62
C LEU A 309 12.55 -2.82 -13.39
N PHE A 310 12.26 -2.10 -14.47
CA PHE A 310 11.64 -0.77 -14.46
C PHE A 310 10.30 -0.84 -15.19
N GLY A 311 9.18 -0.69 -14.46
CA GLY A 311 7.85 -0.87 -15.03
C GLY A 311 7.66 -2.21 -15.75
N ASP A 312 8.15 -3.30 -15.13
CA ASP A 312 8.19 -4.68 -15.67
C ASP A 312 9.09 -4.90 -16.88
N MET A 313 9.92 -3.91 -17.21
CA MET A 313 10.89 -3.98 -18.29
C MET A 313 12.29 -4.27 -17.77
N PRO A 314 13.10 -5.09 -18.44
CA PRO A 314 14.52 -5.23 -18.11
C PRO A 314 15.25 -3.87 -18.11
N VAL A 315 16.17 -3.66 -17.16
CA VAL A 315 16.92 -2.40 -16.99
C VAL A 315 17.51 -1.91 -18.31
N LYS A 316 18.17 -2.80 -19.07
CA LYS A 316 18.75 -2.48 -20.38
C LYS A 316 17.71 -1.88 -21.34
N THR A 317 16.57 -2.53 -21.50
CA THR A 317 15.55 -2.08 -22.43
C THR A 317 14.94 -0.74 -22.00
N ALA A 318 14.79 -0.51 -20.69
CA ALA A 318 14.29 0.76 -20.18
C ALA A 318 15.28 1.91 -20.41
N ILE A 319 16.58 1.67 -20.24
CA ILE A 319 17.65 2.63 -20.56
C ILE A 319 17.66 2.94 -22.07
N GLU A 320 17.62 1.91 -22.92
CA GLU A 320 17.62 2.10 -24.39
C GLU A 320 16.39 2.87 -24.90
N ARG A 321 15.22 2.67 -24.27
CA ARG A 321 14.01 3.45 -24.55
C ARG A 321 14.02 4.84 -23.92
N GLY A 322 14.92 5.09 -22.98
CA GLY A 322 14.97 6.29 -22.15
C GLY A 322 13.76 6.48 -21.22
N SER A 323 12.89 5.48 -21.10
CA SER A 323 11.64 5.57 -20.33
C SER A 323 10.92 4.24 -20.15
N PHE A 324 10.01 4.21 -19.17
CA PHE A 324 8.97 3.20 -19.03
C PHE A 324 7.62 3.84 -18.70
N VAL A 325 6.54 3.09 -18.90
CA VAL A 325 5.19 3.55 -18.58
C VAL A 325 4.99 3.43 -17.07
N ARG A 326 4.65 4.55 -16.44
CA ARG A 326 4.19 4.61 -15.06
C ARG A 326 3.02 3.64 -14.91
N ARG A 327 3.10 2.68 -14.00
CA ARG A 327 1.99 1.77 -13.70
C ARG A 327 0.93 2.46 -12.81
N CYS A 328 0.47 3.64 -13.22
CA CYS A 328 -0.92 4.05 -13.07
C CYS A 328 -1.52 3.82 -14.45
N LEU A 329 -2.27 2.72 -14.64
CA LEU A 329 -2.97 2.54 -15.90
C LEU A 329 -4.00 3.68 -16.00
N GLU A 330 -3.79 4.58 -16.97
CA GLU A 330 -4.82 5.48 -17.45
C GLU A 330 -5.69 4.71 -18.47
N ILE A 331 -7.01 4.88 -18.30
CA ILE A 331 -8.08 4.41 -19.17
C ILE A 331 -7.99 5.10 -20.54
N ILE A 332 -8.20 4.33 -21.62
CA ILE A 332 -8.54 4.85 -22.97
C ILE A 332 -10.04 5.15 -23.03
#